data_AF-A0A0R3RRP6-F1
#
_entry.id   AF-A0A0R3RRP6-F1
#
_cell.length_a   1.000
_cell.length_b   1.000
_cell.length_c   1.000
_cell.angle_alpha   90.00
_cell.angle_beta   90.00
_cell.angle_gamma   90.00
#
_symmetry.space_group_name_H-M   'P 1'
#
loop_
_entity.id
_entity.type
_entity.pdbx_description
1 polymer ?
#
loop_
_entity_poly.entity_id
_entity_poly.type
_entity_poly.pdbx_seq_one_letter_code
_entity_poly.pdbx_strand_id
1 'polypeptide(L)'
;MTLPPSFDYGTVAFRLIPSTECKGGKVYEIQHVQDYDQCTQACMAFSCVAVNVFQLGEFEFMCEILGTVVGIVPAQGAACYTPFF
;
A
#
# COMPACT_ATOMS: atom_id res chain seq x y z
N MET A 1 7.58 8.13 7.99
CA MET A 1 7.67 8.75 6.65
C MET A 1 6.35 9.45 6.33
N THR A 2 6.37 10.46 5.45
CA THR A 2 5.13 11.11 4.99
C THR A 2 4.59 10.37 3.78
N LEU A 3 3.32 9.98 3.84
CA LEU A 3 2.64 9.27 2.76
C LEU A 3 1.96 10.25 1.80
N PRO A 4 2.15 10.14 0.47
CA PRO A 4 1.45 10.98 -0.48
C PRO A 4 -0.05 10.65 -0.51
N PRO A 5 -0.95 11.63 -0.74
CA PRO A 5 -2.39 11.39 -0.73
C PRO A 5 -2.88 10.46 -1.87
N SER A 6 -2.13 10.37 -2.95
CA SER A 6 -2.42 9.51 -4.09
C SER A 6 -1.18 9.29 -4.95
N PHE A 7 -1.24 8.28 -5.82
CA PHE A 7 -0.29 8.11 -6.92
C PHE A 7 -1.02 7.51 -8.13
N ASP A 8 -0.46 7.71 -9.31
CA ASP A 8 -1.01 7.19 -10.55
C ASP A 8 -0.17 6.03 -11.09
N TYR A 9 -0.85 5.00 -11.59
CA TYR A 9 -0.25 3.89 -12.33
C TYR A 9 -1.04 3.68 -13.64
N GLY A 10 -0.40 4.03 -14.76
CA GLY A 10 -1.07 4.01 -16.06
C GLY A 10 -2.28 4.95 -16.07
N THR A 11 -3.48 4.39 -16.24
CA THR A 11 -4.76 5.12 -16.22
C THR A 11 -5.50 5.01 -14.88
N VAL A 12 -4.89 4.37 -13.87
CA VAL A 12 -5.52 4.08 -12.58
C VAL A 12 -4.90 4.97 -11.50
N ALA A 13 -5.75 5.71 -10.79
CA ALA A 13 -5.36 6.53 -9.65
C ALA A 13 -5.62 5.77 -8.34
N PHE A 14 -4.57 5.58 -7.54
CA PHE A 14 -4.64 4.96 -6.23
C PHE A 14 -4.73 6.06 -5.16
N ARG A 15 -5.69 5.95 -4.24
CA ARG A 15 -5.86 6.94 -3.16
C ARG A 15 -5.49 6.36 -1.81
N LEU A 16 -4.88 7.21 -0.98
CA LEU A 16 -4.57 6.91 0.40
C LEU A 16 -5.85 6.88 1.23
N ILE A 17 -6.06 5.76 1.92
CA ILE A 17 -7.06 5.59 2.97
C ILE A 17 -6.30 5.38 4.29
N PRO A 18 -6.14 6.45 5.10
CA PRO A 18 -5.31 6.38 6.30
C PRO A 18 -5.97 5.52 7.38
N SER A 19 -5.16 4.94 8.28
CA SER A 19 -5.64 4.10 9.39
C SER A 19 -6.48 2.90 8.94
N THR A 20 -6.16 2.37 7.75
CA THR A 20 -6.82 1.19 7.19
C THR A 20 -5.83 0.24 6.55
N GLU A 21 -6.27 -1.00 6.41
CA GLU A 21 -5.58 -2.06 5.69
C GLU A 21 -6.53 -2.64 4.65
N CYS A 22 -6.05 -2.79 3.42
CA CYS A 22 -6.72 -3.59 2.41
C CYS A 22 -6.49 -5.08 2.66
N LYS A 23 -7.57 -5.84 2.67
CA LYS A 23 -7.53 -7.31 2.76
C LYS A 23 -7.60 -7.90 1.37
N GLY A 24 -6.78 -8.90 1.11
CA GLY A 24 -6.75 -9.59 -0.18
C GLY A 24 -5.53 -10.50 -0.32
N GLY A 25 -5.29 -10.97 -1.54
CA GLY A 25 -4.18 -11.85 -1.87
C GLY A 25 -2.88 -11.07 -2.04
N LYS A 26 -1.97 -11.19 -1.07
CA LYS A 26 -0.60 -10.66 -1.17
C LYS A 26 0.18 -11.39 -2.25
N VAL A 27 0.82 -10.63 -3.13
CA VAL A 27 1.70 -11.14 -4.19
C VAL A 27 3.17 -10.82 -3.93
N TYR A 28 3.45 -9.78 -3.15
CA TYR A 28 4.81 -9.40 -2.79
C TYR A 28 4.85 -8.61 -1.48
N GLU A 29 6.01 -8.60 -0.83
CA GLU A 29 6.27 -7.84 0.40
C GLU A 29 7.64 -7.18 0.32
N ILE A 30 7.74 -5.96 0.83
CA ILE A 30 9.01 -5.25 1.00
C ILE A 30 9.14 -4.89 2.47
N GLN A 31 10.22 -5.33 3.10
CA GLN A 31 10.57 -4.98 4.46
C GLN A 31 11.60 -3.84 4.48
N HIS A 32 11.71 -3.16 5.63
CA HIS A 32 12.64 -2.06 5.85
C HIS A 32 12.54 -0.95 4.78
N VAL A 33 11.32 -0.59 4.42
CA VAL A 33 11.02 0.46 3.44
C VAL A 33 11.53 1.80 3.98
N GLN A 34 12.41 2.45 3.21
CA GLN A 34 12.92 3.79 3.54
C GLN A 34 12.11 4.89 2.84
N ASP A 35 11.62 4.57 1.63
CA ASP A 35 10.86 5.46 0.79
C ASP A 35 9.63 4.74 0.25
N TYR A 36 8.48 5.40 0.31
CA TYR A 36 7.22 4.93 -0.24
C TYR A 36 7.31 4.59 -1.74
N ASP A 37 8.21 5.24 -2.48
CA ASP A 37 8.43 4.96 -3.90
C ASP A 37 8.86 3.50 -4.15
N GLN A 38 9.47 2.83 -3.18
CA GLN A 38 9.78 1.40 -3.28
C GLN A 38 8.50 0.56 -3.40
N CYS A 39 7.44 0.96 -2.69
CA CYS A 39 6.16 0.26 -2.64
C CYS A 39 5.36 0.50 -3.92
N THR A 40 5.36 1.73 -4.45
CA THR A 40 4.72 2.02 -5.74
C THR A 40 5.44 1.30 -6.88
N GLN A 41 6.77 1.31 -6.91
CA GLN A 41 7.54 0.60 -7.93
C GLN A 41 7.29 -0.91 -7.90
N ALA A 42 7.24 -1.52 -6.70
CA ALA A 42 6.87 -2.93 -6.60
C ALA A 42 5.43 -3.18 -7.05
N CYS A 43 4.47 -2.32 -6.68
CA CYS A 43 3.11 -2.44 -7.19
C CYS A 43 3.06 -2.43 -8.72
N MET A 44 3.82 -1.54 -9.36
CA MET A 44 3.93 -1.49 -10.82
C MET A 44 4.53 -2.76 -11.40
N ALA A 45 5.59 -3.29 -10.79
CA ALA A 45 6.28 -4.50 -11.25
C ALA A 45 5.40 -5.76 -11.12
N PHE A 46 4.54 -5.82 -10.11
CA PHE A 46 3.63 -6.94 -9.86
C PHE A 46 2.19 -6.69 -10.36
N SER A 47 1.95 -5.61 -11.10
CA SER A 47 0.62 -5.20 -11.58
C SER A 47 -0.46 -5.27 -10.50
N CYS A 48 -0.16 -4.65 -9.35
CA CYS A 48 -0.99 -4.74 -8.16
C CYS A 48 -2.30 -3.97 -8.28
N VAL A 49 -3.26 -4.30 -7.42
CA VAL A 49 -4.56 -3.60 -7.31
C VAL A 49 -4.70 -2.85 -5.99
N ALA A 50 -3.82 -3.08 -5.02
CA ALA A 50 -3.70 -2.28 -3.81
C ALA A 50 -2.32 -2.43 -3.16
N VAL A 51 -1.94 -1.43 -2.35
CA VAL A 51 -0.73 -1.44 -1.53
C VAL A 51 -1.11 -1.15 -0.09
N ASN A 52 -0.71 -2.01 0.84
CA ASN A 52 -0.70 -1.64 2.25
C ASN A 52 0.68 -1.11 2.61
N VAL A 53 0.69 -0.06 3.42
CA VAL A 53 1.88 0.44 4.09
C VAL A 53 1.67 0.26 5.58
N PHE A 54 2.60 -0.41 6.24
CA PHE A 54 2.59 -0.64 7.68
C PHE A 54 3.77 0.08 8.33
N GLN A 55 3.50 0.74 9.44
CA GLN A 55 4.49 1.23 10.37
C GLN A 55 4.66 0.18 11.48
N LEU A 56 5.80 -0.51 11.47
CA LEU A 56 6.15 -1.54 12.46
C LEU A 56 6.85 -0.94 13.69
N GLY A 57 7.47 0.23 13.53
CA GLY A 57 8.15 0.98 14.59
C GLY A 57 8.29 2.46 14.24
N GLU A 58 8.99 3.24 15.05
CA GLU A 58 9.16 4.69 14.83
C GLU A 58 9.77 4.99 13.44
N PHE A 59 10.72 4.16 13.01
CA PHE A 59 11.42 4.29 11.73
C PHE A 59 11.39 3.01 10.88
N GLU A 60 10.57 2.04 11.26
CA GLU A 60 10.48 0.75 10.58
C GLU A 60 9.16 0.66 9.81
N PHE A 61 9.27 0.55 8.49
CA PHE A 61 8.12 0.48 7.59
C PHE A 61 8.22 -0.76 6.71
N MET A 62 7.05 -1.28 6.34
CA MET A 62 6.88 -2.42 5.45
C MET A 62 5.75 -2.11 4.47
N CYS A 63 5.82 -2.65 3.27
CA CYS A 63 4.69 -2.61 2.34
C CYS A 63 4.29 -4.01 1.89
N GLU A 64 2.98 -4.22 1.78
CA GLU A 64 2.41 -5.40 1.14
C GLU A 64 1.78 -5.00 -0.19
N ILE A 65 2.10 -5.76 -1.22
CA ILE A 65 1.59 -5.58 -2.58
C ILE A 65 0.49 -6.62 -2.79
N LEU A 66 -0.71 -6.17 -3.11
CA LEU A 66 -1.89 -7.03 -3.25
C LEU A 66 -2.28 -7.17 -4.72
N GLY A 67 -2.43 -8.43 -5.17
CA GLY A 67 -2.96 -8.76 -6.50
C GLY A 67 -4.48 -8.87 -6.53
N THR A 68 -5.13 -8.92 -5.36
CA THR A 68 -6.59 -8.88 -5.22
C THR A 68 -6.97 -8.06 -3.99
N VAL A 69 -8.18 -7.50 -3.95
CA VAL A 69 -8.77 -6.86 -2.77
C VAL A 69 -10.17 -7.44 -2.55
N VAL A 70 -10.46 -7.82 -1.32
CA VAL A 70 -11.77 -8.34 -0.88
C VAL A 70 -12.46 -7.43 0.13
N GLY A 71 -11.73 -6.46 0.69
CA GLY A 71 -12.29 -5.49 1.62
C GLY A 71 -11.23 -4.56 2.18
N ILE A 72 -11.70 -3.58 2.95
CA ILE A 72 -10.86 -2.60 3.64
C ILE A 72 -11.31 -2.58 5.10
N VAL A 73 -10.36 -2.68 6.02
CA VAL A 73 -10.64 -2.72 7.46
C VAL A 73 -9.86 -1.64 8.20
N PRO A 74 -10.40 -1.10 9.30
CA PRO A 74 -9.64 -0.21 10.17
C PRO A 74 -8.39 -0.92 10.73
N ALA A 75 -7.24 -0.26 10.66
CA ALA A 75 -5.98 -0.79 11.15
C ALA A 75 -5.06 0.36 11.59
N GLN A 76 -4.68 0.36 12.87
CA GLN A 76 -3.77 1.37 13.41
C GLN A 76 -2.34 1.11 12.92
N GLY A 77 -1.62 2.17 12.58
CA GLY A 77 -0.26 2.06 12.02
C GLY A 77 -0.24 1.54 10.58
N ALA A 78 -1.39 1.43 9.92
CA ALA A 78 -1.47 1.00 8.52
C ALA A 78 -2.17 2.06 7.65
N ALA A 79 -1.87 2.00 6.36
CA ALA A 79 -2.55 2.76 5.33
C ALA A 79 -2.74 1.89 4.09
N CYS A 80 -3.94 1.94 3.50
CA CYS A 80 -4.18 1.30 2.22
C CYS A 80 -4.19 2.33 1.09
N TYR A 81 -3.53 1.99 -0.01
CA TYR A 81 -3.73 2.60 -1.32
C TYR A 81 -4.52 1.68 -2.22
N THR A 82 -5.62 2.18 -2.76
CA THR A 82 -6.52 1.42 -3.65
C THR A 82 -7.27 2.36 -4.59
N PRO A 83 -7.64 1.90 -5.81
CA PRO A 83 -8.52 2.65 -6.70
C PRO A 83 -10.01 2.48 -6.36
N PHE A 84 -10.36 1.58 -5.43
CA PHE A 84 -11.73 1.28 -5.02
C PHE A 84 -12.11 2.10 -3.77
N PHE A 85 -13.27 2.76 -3.80
CA PHE A 85 -13.82 3.55 -2.69
C PHE A 85 -15.08 2.89 -2.13
#